data_AF-A0A7X8EZA0-F1
#
_entry.id   AF-A0A7X8EZA0-F1
#
_cell.length_a   1.000
_cell.length_b   1.000
_cell.length_c   1.000
_cell.angle_alpha   90.00
_cell.angle_beta   90.00
_cell.angle_gamma   90.00
#
_symmetry.space_group_name_H-M   'P 1'
#
loop_
_entity.id
_entity.type
_entity.pdbx_description
1 polymer ?
#
loop_
_entity_poly.entity_id
_entity_poly.type
_entity_poly.pdbx_seq_one_letter_code
_entity_poly.pdbx_strand_id
1 'polypeptide(L)' 'MDLDDFAVLAAQWLGVPAVPSADIAPPGGDGQVNLPDLLLMADNWLFAEEQ' A
#
# COMPACT_ATOMS: atom_id res chain seq x y z
N MET A 1 -10.69 -0.95 -1.66
CA MET A 1 -9.54 -0.12 -2.01
C MET A 1 -9.99 0.92 -2.99
N ASP A 2 -9.66 2.18 -2.73
CA ASP A 2 -10.00 3.31 -3.59
C ASP A 2 -8.83 4.31 -3.71
N LEU A 3 -9.11 5.50 -4.25
CA LEU A 3 -8.11 6.54 -4.44
C LEU A 3 -7.61 7.16 -3.12
N ASP A 4 -8.39 7.10 -2.04
CA ASP A 4 -7.96 7.62 -0.74
C ASP A 4 -6.91 6.69 -0.13
N ASP A 5 -7.07 5.37 -0.28
CA ASP A 5 -6.04 4.40 0.11
C ASP A 5 -4.73 4.63 -0.67
N PHE A 6 -4.82 4.98 -1.96
CA PHE A 6 -3.65 5.27 -2.78
C PHE A 6 -2.95 6.55 -2.34
N ALA A 7 -3.72 7.56 -1.93
CA ALA A 7 -3.15 8.80 -1.41
C ALA A 7 -2.35 8.57 -0.12
N VAL A 8 -2.81 7.66 0.75
CA VAL A 8 -2.07 7.26 1.96
C VAL A 8 -0.76 6.55 1.59
N LEU A 9 -0.79 5.61 0.65
CA LEU A 9 0.41 4.91 0.16
C LEU A 9 1.40 5.90 -0.45
N ALA A 10 0.95 6.79 -1.34
CA ALA A 10 1.79 7.77 -2.01
C ALA A 10 2.44 8.76 -1.03
N ALA A 11 1.71 9.16 0.03
CA ALA A 11 2.24 10.05 1.07
C ALA A 11 3.37 9.41 1.90
N GLN A 12 3.41 8.08 1.96
CA GLN A 12 4.39 7.32 2.75
C GLN A 12 5.56 6.77 1.90
N TRP A 13 5.51 6.95 0.58
CA TRP A 13 6.45 6.38 -0.38
C TRP A 13 7.93 6.69 -0.07
N LEU A 14 8.72 5.64 0.18
CA LEU A 14 10.15 5.72 0.50
C LEU A 14 10.49 6.70 1.64
N GLY A 15 9.52 7.01 2.51
CA GLY A 15 9.67 7.94 3.62
C GLY A 15 10.63 7.44 4.71
N VAL A 16 11.14 8.37 5.52
CA VAL A 16 12.06 8.10 6.65
C VAL A 16 11.29 7.83 7.95
N PRO A 17 11.93 7.23 8.98
CA PRO A 17 11.39 6.09 9.71
C PRO A 17 10.17 6.47 10.58
N ALA A 18 8.99 6.12 10.11
CA ALA A 18 7.77 5.95 10.92
C ALA A 18 7.25 4.53 10.66
N VAL A 19 6.41 3.99 11.54
CA VAL A 19 5.69 2.73 11.25
C VAL A 19 4.60 3.08 10.23
N PRO A 20 4.78 2.79 8.93
CA PRO A 20 3.87 3.25 7.90
C PRO A 20 2.61 2.39 7.97
N SER A 21 1.43 3.00 7.84
CA SER A 21 0.18 2.24 7.76
C SER A 21 -0.01 1.55 6.40
N ALA A 22 0.71 2.01 5.36
CA ALA A 22 0.66 1.46 4.01
C ALA A 22 1.80 0.45 3.72
N ASP A 23 2.59 0.07 4.74
CA ASP A 23 3.55 -1.03 4.69
C ASP A 23 2.80 -2.35 4.95
N ILE A 24 2.26 -2.90 3.88
CA ILE A 24 1.30 -4.01 3.87
C ILE A 24 1.88 -5.28 3.25
N ALA A 25 3.03 -5.20 2.58
CA ALA A 25 3.70 -6.30 1.92
C ALA A 25 5.15 -6.47 2.42
N PRO A 26 5.57 -7.69 2.78
CA PRO A 26 4.78 -8.92 2.95
C PRO A 26 3.79 -8.79 4.12
N PRO A 27 2.95 -9.80 4.42
CA PRO A 27 2.12 -9.77 5.62
C PRO A 27 2.95 -9.49 6.88
N GLY A 28 2.72 -8.33 7.50
CA GLY A 28 3.50 -7.82 8.64
C GLY A 28 4.46 -6.66 8.32
N GLY A 29 4.57 -6.28 7.05
CA GLY A 29 5.40 -5.18 6.55
C GLY A 29 6.89 -5.52 6.44
N ASP A 30 7.60 -4.85 5.54
CA ASP A 30 9.07 -4.92 5.42
C ASP A 30 9.78 -3.70 6.06
N GLY A 31 9.02 -2.77 6.60
CA GLY A 31 9.47 -1.52 7.20
C GLY A 31 9.52 -0.35 6.22
N GLN A 32 9.10 -0.52 4.96
CA GLN A 32 9.18 0.52 3.95
C GLN A 32 8.05 0.45 2.92
N VAL A 33 7.31 1.55 2.78
CA VAL A 33 6.35 1.69 1.68
C VAL A 33 7.07 1.81 0.34
N ASN A 34 6.97 0.75 -0.47
CA ASN A 34 7.68 0.59 -1.73
C ASN A 34 6.83 -0.19 -2.76
N LEU A 35 7.49 -0.70 -3.80
CA LEU A 35 6.83 -1.38 -4.92
C LEU A 35 6.03 -2.62 -4.50
N PRO A 36 6.55 -3.53 -3.65
CA PRO A 36 5.77 -4.59 -3.02
C PRO A 36 4.39 -4.17 -2.51
N ASP A 37 4.27 -3.07 -1.76
CA ASP A 37 2.98 -2.58 -1.24
C ASP A 37 2.05 -2.13 -2.35
N LEU A 38 2.58 -1.38 -3.31
CA LEU A 38 1.82 -0.91 -4.47
C LEU A 38 1.29 -2.07 -5.32
N LEU A 39 2.07 -3.14 -5.48
CA LEU A 39 1.64 -4.33 -6.22
C LEU A 39 0.50 -5.03 -5.49
N LEU A 40 0.60 -5.21 -4.17
CA LEU A 40 -0.46 -5.81 -3.36
C LEU A 40 -1.73 -4.93 -3.36
N MET A 41 -1.55 -3.61 -3.33
CA MET A 41 -2.65 -2.67 -3.44
C MET A 41 -3.35 -2.76 -4.81
N ALA A 42 -2.58 -2.76 -5.90
CA ALA A 42 -3.10 -2.85 -7.25
C ALA A 42 -3.84 -4.18 -7.51
N ASP A 43 -3.31 -5.29 -7.00
CA ASP A 43 -3.97 -6.60 -7.10
C ASP A 43 -5.34 -6.57 -6.42
N ASN A 44 -5.43 -6.06 -5.19
CA ASN A 44 -6.69 -5.91 -4.45
C ASN A 44 -7.67 -4.91 -5.08
N TRP A 45 -7.19 -3.92 -5.84
CA TRP A 45 -8.03 -2.99 -6.58
C TRP A 45 -8.69 -3.66 -7.78
N LEU A 46 -7.93 -4.48 -8.53
CA LEU A 46 -8.42 -5.16 -9.73
C LEU A 46 -9.54 -6.18 -9.46
N PHE A 47 -9.73 -6.60 -8.20
CA PHE A 47 -10.86 -7.46 -7.78
C PHE A 47 -12.11 -6.67 -7.33
N ALA A 48 -12.11 -5.34 -7.37
CA ALA A 48 -13.22 -4.52 -6.90
C ALA A 48 -14.35 -4.30 -7.93
N GLU A 49 -14.24 -4.82 -9.16
CA GLU A 49 -15.37 -4.89 -10.11
C GLU A 49 -16.03 -6.28 -10.04
N GLU A 50 -16.91 -6.47 -9.05
CA GLU A 50 -18.16 -7.28 -9.07
C GLU A 50 -18.70 -7.42 -7.63
N GLN A 51 -19.31 -6.34 -7.09
CA GLN A 51 -20.42 -6.40 -6.12
C GLN A 51 -21.37 -5.21 -6.32
#